data_AF-A0A9D6FT77-F1
#
_entry.id   AF-A0A9D6FT77-F1
#
_cell.length_a   1.000
_cell.length_b   1.000
_cell.length_c   1.000
_cell.angle_alpha   90.00
_cell.angle_beta   90.00
_cell.angle_gamma   90.00
#
_symmetry.space_group_name_H-M   'P 1'
#
loop_
_entity.id
_entity.type
_entity.pdbx_description
1 polymer ?
#
loop_
_entity_poly.entity_id
_entity_poly.type
_entity_poly.pdbx_seq_one_letter_code
_entity_poly.pdbx_strand_id
1 'polypeptide(L)'
;MSNPVWFLLGVILATAYPTGSEPLRFAGNPWAAPAAWAAALALLGGVSALFYRRVESPRTFRIGRLVLKTSALATFGVLVFLFHHPLFVWEKLRVEAVPLAADLAVLLPFLSLMGIHGWCASGAETRLRGAGAASGIRSFAWRTFLGFSLFPVLVMVGLQSLVFSSTAVLKLASIYPFAGWILALGLIAAALAAAPLYLRLVFRARPLPAGPARERLEALARRAGFRCREILVLGTGGARVANAFIVGLHERLRYVFFTDAIVEGMSESELECVMAHEMSHGLRRHLLHYLLFSVAFLVLVLFVLEFLSSAPGLVTAAVTFCGAFAFWVVIFGFVSRRFETEADLVGMRAADAGGAQEPLARSRRFAAALYRVADLNHVPPDAGSWRHFSIARRAAILLEAEVRPESGRAWIRACEALRTAVWTALLFSVLYGAVLVRNQIARVPEARRNWERVEMASEGWRRLQAGRAAEAVPLLEESARHPHASGELWLVLSEAYAKAGRGDDAAAARRKAAEIGVADPRARMRLLRAP
;
A
#
# COMPACT_ATOMS: atom_id res chain seq x y z
N MET A 1 -0.46 14.50 7.53
CA MET A 1 -0.20 13.12 7.98
C MET A 1 0.91 12.50 7.14
N SER A 2 1.70 11.54 7.66
CA SER A 2 2.62 10.78 6.82
C SER A 2 1.80 10.01 5.77
N ASN A 3 2.20 10.13 4.51
CA ASN A 3 1.58 9.38 3.43
C ASN A 3 2.22 7.98 3.39
N PRO A 4 1.46 6.88 3.59
CA PRO A 4 2.00 5.53 3.55
C PRO A 4 2.68 5.19 2.21
N VAL A 5 2.37 5.94 1.13
CA VAL A 5 3.02 5.82 -0.17
C VAL A 5 4.55 5.86 -0.07
N TRP A 6 5.14 6.66 0.83
CA TRP A 6 6.61 6.69 0.97
C TRP A 6 7.19 5.34 1.38
N PHE A 7 6.50 4.61 2.25
CA PHE A 7 6.96 3.30 2.71
C PHE A 7 6.76 2.24 1.64
N LEU A 8 5.65 2.29 0.90
CA LEU A 8 5.45 1.43 -0.26
C LEU A 8 6.56 1.65 -1.30
N LEU A 9 6.93 2.90 -1.60
CA LEU A 9 8.05 3.20 -2.49
C LEU A 9 9.39 2.68 -1.93
N GLY A 10 9.61 2.77 -0.62
CA GLY A 10 10.78 2.17 0.03
C GLY A 10 10.83 0.64 -0.15
N VAL A 11 9.70 -0.05 0.05
CA VAL A 11 9.59 -1.50 -0.21
C VAL A 11 9.85 -1.81 -1.68
N ILE A 12 9.23 -1.07 -2.60
CA ILE A 12 9.43 -1.25 -4.04
C ILE A 12 10.91 -1.12 -4.41
N LEU A 13 11.60 -0.07 -3.94
CA LEU A 13 13.03 0.11 -4.21
C LEU A 13 13.87 -1.04 -3.66
N ALA A 14 13.58 -1.52 -2.45
CA ALA A 14 14.27 -2.67 -1.87
C ALA A 14 14.05 -3.94 -2.70
N THR A 15 12.83 -4.18 -3.17
CA THR A 15 12.48 -5.36 -3.98
C THR A 15 12.96 -5.28 -5.43
N ALA A 16 13.19 -4.07 -5.95
CA ALA A 16 13.70 -3.85 -7.30
C ALA A 16 15.22 -4.08 -7.42
N TYR A 17 15.91 -4.39 -6.32
CA TYR A 17 17.33 -4.69 -6.33
C TYR A 17 17.59 -5.96 -7.17
N PRO A 18 18.39 -5.86 -8.26
CA PRO A 18 18.62 -6.99 -9.16
C PRO A 18 19.42 -8.08 -8.47
N THR A 19 18.83 -9.25 -8.39
CA THR A 19 19.47 -10.43 -7.81
C THR A 19 20.49 -10.98 -8.80
N GLY A 20 21.77 -11.03 -8.40
CA GLY A 20 22.87 -11.44 -9.28
C GLY A 20 23.69 -10.30 -9.88
N SER A 21 23.44 -9.04 -9.51
CA SER A 21 24.34 -7.93 -9.86
C SER A 21 25.73 -8.16 -9.24
N GLU A 22 26.79 -8.06 -10.06
CA GLU A 22 28.14 -8.03 -9.49
C GLU A 22 28.30 -6.74 -8.69
N PRO A 23 28.69 -6.82 -7.40
CA PRO A 23 28.91 -5.63 -6.61
C PRO A 23 29.99 -4.78 -7.28
N LEU A 24 29.76 -3.47 -7.38
CA LEU A 24 30.81 -2.54 -7.78
C LEU A 24 32.05 -2.77 -6.90
N ARG A 25 33.26 -2.55 -7.44
CA ARG A 25 34.53 -2.90 -6.75
C ARG A 25 34.61 -2.40 -5.29
N PHE A 26 34.02 -1.24 -4.98
CA PHE A 26 33.99 -0.69 -3.62
C PHE A 26 32.96 -1.36 -2.69
N ALA A 27 31.91 -1.98 -3.22
CA ALA A 27 30.90 -2.71 -2.44
C ALA A 27 31.41 -4.08 -1.93
N GLY A 28 32.59 -4.53 -2.38
CA GLY A 28 33.32 -5.63 -1.75
C GLY A 28 33.87 -5.29 -0.36
N ASN A 29 33.98 -4.00 -0.01
CA ASN A 29 34.39 -3.57 1.33
C ASN A 29 33.20 -3.75 2.32
N PRO A 30 33.36 -4.54 3.40
CA PRO A 30 32.27 -4.82 4.35
C PRO A 30 31.78 -3.57 5.10
N TRP A 31 32.57 -2.49 5.12
CA TRP A 31 32.22 -1.23 5.77
C TRP A 31 31.57 -0.22 4.84
N ALA A 32 31.60 -0.41 3.52
CA ALA A 32 31.08 0.57 2.57
C ALA A 32 29.59 0.85 2.77
N ALA A 33 28.75 -0.19 2.87
CA ALA A 33 27.31 -0.02 3.08
C ALA A 33 26.97 0.58 4.46
N PRO A 34 27.51 0.08 5.59
CA PRO A 34 27.30 0.69 6.91
C PRO A 34 27.80 2.14 7.00
N ALA A 35 28.99 2.44 6.47
CA ALA A 35 29.53 3.79 6.49
C ALA A 35 28.70 4.75 5.62
N ALA A 36 28.27 4.32 4.43
CA ALA A 36 27.40 5.11 3.56
C ALA A 36 26.04 5.37 4.23
N TRP A 37 25.48 4.37 4.91
CA TRP A 37 24.25 4.56 5.68
C TRP A 37 24.45 5.55 6.83
N ALA A 38 25.50 5.44 7.62
CA ALA A 38 25.81 6.39 8.70
C ALA A 38 26.02 7.82 8.16
N ALA A 39 26.75 7.97 7.06
CA ALA A 39 26.97 9.25 6.39
C ALA A 39 25.65 9.84 5.86
N ALA A 40 24.78 9.01 5.27
CA ALA A 40 23.45 9.42 4.82
C ALA A 40 22.58 9.93 5.97
N LEU A 41 22.59 9.26 7.13
CA LEU A 41 21.86 9.71 8.31
C LEU A 41 22.40 11.04 8.84
N ALA A 42 23.72 11.19 8.92
CA ALA A 42 24.35 12.43 9.36
C ALA A 42 24.04 13.61 8.42
N LEU A 43 24.20 13.41 7.11
CA LEU A 43 23.96 14.43 6.10
C LEU A 43 22.49 14.83 6.06
N LEU A 44 21.58 13.87 5.86
CA LEU A 44 20.16 14.18 5.70
C LEU A 44 19.53 14.63 7.02
N GLY A 45 19.98 14.09 8.15
CA GLY A 45 19.61 14.55 9.48
C GLY A 45 20.07 15.98 9.74
N GLY A 46 21.32 16.31 9.41
CA GLY A 46 21.86 17.66 9.52
C GLY A 46 21.11 18.67 8.64
N VAL A 47 20.89 18.34 7.37
CA VAL A 47 20.11 19.17 6.44
C VAL A 47 18.67 19.35 6.93
N SER A 48 18.01 18.27 7.38
CA SER A 48 16.67 18.33 7.93
C SER A 48 16.62 19.23 9.17
N ALA A 49 17.55 19.06 10.10
CA ALA A 49 17.62 19.85 11.31
C ALA A 49 17.83 21.34 11.01
N LEU A 50 18.78 21.67 10.12
CA LEU A 50 19.05 23.05 9.70
C LEU A 50 17.84 23.70 9.02
N PHE A 51 17.20 22.98 8.09
CA PHE A 51 16.00 23.46 7.41
C PHE A 51 14.86 23.72 8.40
N TYR A 52 14.53 22.74 9.25
CA TYR A 52 13.42 22.82 10.18
C TYR A 52 13.65 23.81 11.33
N ARG A 53 14.90 24.14 11.66
CA ARG A 53 15.21 25.24 12.59
C ARG A 53 14.87 26.62 12.03
N ARG A 54 15.03 26.82 10.72
CA ARG A 54 14.86 28.14 10.06
C ARG A 54 13.47 28.35 9.44
N VAL A 55 12.65 27.32 9.33
CA VAL A 55 11.34 27.45 8.67
C VAL A 55 10.35 28.25 9.51
N GLU A 56 9.72 29.27 8.92
CA GLU A 56 8.75 30.12 9.62
C GLU A 56 7.36 30.06 8.97
N SER A 57 7.31 29.87 7.65
CA SER A 57 6.05 29.79 6.91
C SER A 57 5.49 28.36 6.82
N PRO A 58 4.18 28.15 7.01
CA PRO A 58 3.50 26.87 6.75
C PRO A 58 3.69 26.36 5.30
N ARG A 59 3.79 27.27 4.31
CA ARG A 59 4.00 26.88 2.90
C ARG A 59 5.39 26.28 2.72
N THR A 60 6.42 26.96 3.21
CA THR A 60 7.81 26.50 3.17
C THR A 60 7.98 25.19 3.94
N PHE A 61 7.30 25.05 5.09
CA PHE A 61 7.27 23.79 5.84
C PHE A 61 6.73 22.62 5.01
N ARG A 62 5.60 22.81 4.32
CA ARG A 62 5.01 21.77 3.46
C ARG A 62 5.93 21.37 2.30
N ILE A 63 6.49 22.35 1.59
CA ILE A 63 7.38 22.11 0.45
C ILE A 63 8.66 21.42 0.91
N GLY A 64 9.33 21.94 1.93
CA GLY A 64 10.55 21.33 2.45
C GLY A 64 10.33 19.93 3.00
N ARG A 65 9.16 19.68 3.62
CA ARG A 65 8.78 18.32 4.04
C ARG A 65 8.67 17.35 2.87
N LEU A 66 8.11 17.78 1.74
CA LEU A 66 8.05 16.97 0.53
C LEU A 66 9.46 16.72 0.00
N VAL A 67 10.26 17.77 -0.20
CA VAL A 67 11.62 17.69 -0.72
C VAL A 67 12.48 16.74 0.12
N LEU A 68 12.51 16.91 1.44
CA LEU A 68 13.34 16.08 2.33
C LEU A 68 12.92 14.60 2.35
N LYS A 69 11.63 14.31 2.21
CA LYS A 69 11.16 12.92 2.06
C LYS A 69 11.57 12.30 0.74
N THR A 70 11.46 13.07 -0.35
CA THR A 70 11.96 12.64 -1.66
C THR A 70 13.46 12.41 -1.61
N SER A 71 14.22 13.30 -0.99
CA SER A 71 15.66 13.14 -0.78
C SER A 71 15.98 11.88 0.02
N ALA A 72 15.27 11.62 1.12
CA ALA A 72 15.45 10.37 1.88
C ALA A 72 15.19 9.11 1.05
N LEU A 73 14.14 9.12 0.21
CA LEU A 73 13.83 8.00 -0.67
C LEU A 73 14.92 7.83 -1.76
N ALA A 74 15.38 8.93 -2.36
CA ALA A 74 16.46 8.92 -3.34
C ALA A 74 17.78 8.43 -2.73
N THR A 75 18.12 8.91 -1.53
CA THR A 75 19.28 8.45 -0.75
C THR A 75 19.18 6.96 -0.44
N PHE A 76 17.98 6.47 -0.06
CA PHE A 76 17.78 5.04 0.11
C PHE A 76 18.00 4.25 -1.19
N GLY A 77 17.52 4.76 -2.34
CA GLY A 77 17.83 4.19 -3.65
C GLY A 77 19.33 4.11 -3.92
N VAL A 78 20.09 5.16 -3.59
CA VAL A 78 21.57 5.14 -3.68
C VAL A 78 22.16 4.06 -2.78
N LEU A 79 21.71 3.92 -1.53
CA LEU A 79 22.19 2.87 -0.63
C LEU A 79 21.88 1.46 -1.17
N VAL A 80 20.72 1.27 -1.79
CA VAL A 80 20.30 0.00 -2.38
C VAL A 80 21.11 -0.33 -3.64
N PHE A 81 21.18 0.57 -4.62
CA PHE A 81 21.71 0.26 -5.95
C PHE A 81 23.20 0.58 -6.13
N LEU A 82 23.71 1.61 -5.46
CA LEU A 82 25.12 1.99 -5.57
C LEU A 82 25.97 1.29 -4.50
N PHE A 83 25.50 1.30 -3.25
CA PHE A 83 26.22 0.69 -2.13
C PHE A 83 25.84 -0.75 -1.83
N HIS A 84 24.92 -1.34 -2.63
CA HIS A 84 24.49 -2.73 -2.52
C HIS A 84 24.10 -3.15 -1.08
N HIS A 85 23.38 -2.28 -0.34
CA HIS A 85 22.95 -2.58 1.03
C HIS A 85 22.23 -3.93 1.20
N PRO A 86 21.34 -4.37 0.29
CA PRO A 86 20.74 -5.71 0.38
C PRO A 86 21.77 -6.84 0.39
N LEU A 87 22.82 -6.72 -0.43
CA LEU A 87 23.89 -7.71 -0.48
C LEU A 87 24.68 -7.76 0.83
N PHE A 88 24.98 -6.60 1.42
CA PHE A 88 25.61 -6.51 2.73
C PHE A 88 24.78 -7.25 3.80
N VAL A 89 23.46 -7.05 3.80
CA VAL A 89 22.54 -7.72 4.75
C VAL A 89 22.59 -9.23 4.57
N TRP A 90 22.51 -9.73 3.34
CA TRP A 90 22.46 -11.16 3.06
C TRP A 90 23.82 -11.84 3.33
N GLU A 91 24.91 -11.33 2.77
CA GLU A 91 26.21 -11.98 2.83
C GLU A 91 26.96 -11.78 4.15
N LYS A 92 26.87 -10.58 4.73
CA LYS A 92 27.70 -10.19 5.89
C LYS A 92 26.96 -10.35 7.21
N LEU A 93 25.71 -9.91 7.29
CA LEU A 93 24.92 -10.05 8.52
C LEU A 93 24.37 -11.47 8.70
N ARG A 94 24.35 -12.31 7.64
CA ARG A 94 23.91 -13.71 7.67
C ARG A 94 22.51 -13.90 8.27
N VAL A 95 21.65 -12.90 8.14
CA VAL A 95 20.26 -12.93 8.62
C VAL A 95 19.32 -13.66 7.67
N GLU A 96 19.84 -14.27 6.60
CA GLU A 96 19.06 -15.06 5.64
C GLU A 96 18.28 -16.21 6.27
N ALA A 97 18.77 -16.73 7.40
CA ALA A 97 18.10 -17.81 8.14
C ALA A 97 16.72 -17.38 8.68
N VAL A 98 16.47 -16.06 8.79
CA VAL A 98 15.20 -15.50 9.25
C VAL A 98 14.72 -14.48 8.21
N PRO A 99 13.90 -14.89 7.21
CA PRO A 99 13.52 -14.04 6.08
C PRO A 99 12.96 -12.67 6.49
N LEU A 100 12.09 -12.64 7.51
CA LEU A 100 11.55 -11.39 8.04
C LEU A 100 12.66 -10.48 8.59
N ALA A 101 13.66 -11.02 9.29
CA ALA A 101 14.77 -10.23 9.80
C ALA A 101 15.62 -9.65 8.66
N ALA A 102 15.84 -10.42 7.59
CA ALA A 102 16.52 -9.95 6.39
C ALA A 102 15.74 -8.79 5.74
N ASP A 103 14.45 -8.95 5.49
CA ASP A 103 13.61 -7.93 4.86
C ASP A 103 13.60 -6.62 5.68
N LEU A 104 13.50 -6.72 7.01
CA LEU A 104 13.56 -5.56 7.90
C LEU A 104 14.93 -4.90 7.93
N ALA A 105 16.01 -5.68 7.90
CA ALA A 105 17.38 -5.16 7.86
C ALA A 105 17.67 -4.43 6.53
N VAL A 106 17.09 -4.89 5.42
CA VAL A 106 17.16 -4.19 4.13
C VAL A 106 16.44 -2.83 4.20
N LEU A 107 15.29 -2.76 4.87
CA LEU A 107 14.50 -1.53 4.98
C LEU A 107 15.00 -0.57 6.07
N LEU A 108 15.87 -1.02 6.98
CA LEU A 108 16.31 -0.24 8.13
C LEU A 108 16.93 1.13 7.78
N PRO A 109 17.73 1.27 6.70
CA PRO A 109 18.22 2.58 6.28
C PRO A 109 17.10 3.54 5.87
N PHE A 110 16.10 3.06 5.13
CA PHE A 110 14.94 3.86 4.76
C PHE A 110 14.15 4.30 6.00
N LEU A 111 13.87 3.37 6.92
CA LEU A 111 13.11 3.63 8.14
C LEU A 111 13.81 4.64 9.05
N SER A 112 15.13 4.55 9.20
CA SER A 112 15.93 5.48 9.99
C SER A 112 15.98 6.87 9.36
N LEU A 113 16.14 6.99 8.03
CA LEU A 113 16.08 8.29 7.33
C LEU A 113 14.70 8.95 7.49
N MET A 114 13.61 8.19 7.32
CA MET A 114 12.25 8.68 7.54
C MET A 114 11.98 9.06 9.00
N GLY A 115 12.53 8.29 9.95
CA GLY A 115 12.41 8.53 11.38
C GLY A 115 13.10 9.83 11.80
N ILE A 116 14.36 10.05 11.40
CA ILE A 116 15.10 11.29 11.68
C ILE A 116 14.38 12.49 11.06
N HIS A 117 13.97 12.38 9.80
CA HIS A 117 13.17 13.42 9.15
C HIS A 117 11.89 13.74 9.93
N GLY A 118 11.14 12.71 10.33
CA GLY A 118 9.90 12.85 11.10
C GLY A 118 10.13 13.51 12.46
N TRP A 119 11.23 13.17 13.14
CA TRP A 119 11.64 13.79 14.38
C TRP A 119 11.90 15.29 14.21
N CYS A 120 12.76 15.68 13.26
CA CYS A 120 13.05 17.09 12.98
C CYS A 120 11.78 17.88 12.60
N ALA A 121 10.93 17.30 11.76
CA ALA A 121 9.67 17.93 11.34
C ALA A 121 8.71 18.17 12.52
N SER A 122 8.58 17.20 13.43
CA SER A 122 7.73 17.34 14.63
C SER A 122 8.23 18.43 15.59
N GLY A 123 9.55 18.63 15.66
CA GLY A 123 10.17 19.71 16.43
C GLY A 123 9.85 21.09 15.85
N ALA A 124 9.92 21.26 14.53
CA ALA A 124 9.51 22.49 13.87
C ALA A 124 8.01 22.76 14.01
N GLU A 125 7.16 21.74 13.88
CA GLU A 125 5.72 21.87 14.06
C GLU A 125 5.36 22.32 15.49
N THR A 126 6.06 21.78 16.49
CA THR A 126 5.95 22.24 17.88
C THR A 126 6.30 23.72 18.03
N ARG A 127 7.42 24.17 17.43
CA ARG A 127 7.87 25.56 17.51
C ARG A 127 6.88 26.52 16.84
N LEU A 128 6.37 26.16 15.68
CA LEU A 128 5.41 26.98 14.93
C LEU A 128 4.03 27.08 15.62
N ARG A 129 3.67 26.10 16.45
CA ARG A 129 2.34 26.01 17.08
C ARG A 129 2.34 26.29 18.59
N GLY A 130 3.51 26.47 19.21
CA GLY A 130 3.68 26.80 20.62
C GLY A 130 4.09 25.61 21.51
N ALA A 131 4.88 25.90 22.55
CA ALA A 131 5.50 24.88 23.42
C ALA A 131 4.50 24.02 24.20
N GLY A 132 3.32 24.56 24.54
CA GLY A 132 2.27 23.84 25.28
C GLY A 132 1.72 22.60 24.56
N ALA A 133 1.90 22.50 23.24
CA ALA A 133 1.44 21.36 22.43
C ALA A 133 2.55 20.34 22.11
N ALA A 134 3.77 20.52 22.63
CA ALA A 134 4.95 19.74 22.21
C ALA A 134 4.80 18.22 22.36
N SER A 135 4.34 17.78 23.54
CA SER A 135 4.16 16.36 23.85
C SER A 135 3.04 15.74 23.00
N GLY A 136 1.95 16.47 22.78
CA GLY A 136 0.82 16.05 21.97
C GLY A 136 1.18 15.88 20.49
N ILE A 137 1.83 16.88 19.89
CA ILE A 137 2.27 16.87 18.48
C ILE A 137 3.21 15.69 18.23
N ARG A 138 4.22 15.50 19.11
CA ARG A 138 5.17 14.38 18.98
C ARG A 138 4.45 13.04 19.12
N SER A 139 3.58 12.88 20.10
CA SER A 139 2.80 11.64 20.28
C SER A 139 1.93 11.34 19.06
N PHE A 140 1.27 12.34 18.48
CA PHE A 140 0.47 12.17 17.26
C PHE A 140 1.34 11.81 16.05
N ALA A 141 2.48 12.47 15.86
CA ALA A 141 3.42 12.17 14.79
C ALA A 141 3.95 10.73 14.88
N TRP A 142 4.35 10.28 16.07
CA TRP A 142 4.83 8.91 16.30
C TRP A 142 3.75 7.85 16.08
N ARG A 143 2.53 8.07 16.56
CA ARG A 143 1.38 7.18 16.29
C ARG A 143 1.10 7.05 14.78
N THR A 144 1.20 8.16 14.05
CA THR A 144 1.02 8.16 12.59
C THR A 144 2.17 7.44 11.88
N PHE A 145 3.41 7.64 12.35
CA PHE A 145 4.59 6.98 11.77
C PHE A 145 4.59 5.48 12.05
N LEU A 146 4.61 5.07 13.33
CA LEU A 146 4.71 3.68 13.76
C LEU A 146 3.43 2.91 13.46
N GLY A 147 2.29 3.43 13.90
CA GLY A 147 1.01 2.75 13.75
C GLY A 147 0.47 2.89 12.33
N PHE A 148 0.21 4.11 11.86
CA PHE A 148 -0.50 4.24 10.58
C PHE A 148 0.35 3.87 9.35
N SER A 149 1.67 4.10 9.39
CA SER A 149 2.52 3.95 8.19
C SER A 149 3.40 2.70 8.23
N LEU A 150 4.14 2.47 9.33
CA LEU A 150 5.11 1.38 9.42
C LEU A 150 4.44 0.03 9.69
N PHE A 151 3.59 -0.08 10.70
CA PHE A 151 3.01 -1.37 11.12
C PHE A 151 2.27 -2.12 9.99
N PRO A 152 1.45 -1.49 9.12
CA PRO A 152 0.83 -2.19 8.00
C PRO A 152 1.86 -2.77 7.03
N VAL A 153 2.99 -2.08 6.82
CA VAL A 153 4.08 -2.58 5.99
C VAL A 153 4.79 -3.75 6.67
N LEU A 154 5.00 -3.70 7.99
CA LEU A 154 5.55 -4.82 8.75
C LEU A 154 4.65 -6.05 8.69
N VAL A 155 3.32 -5.87 8.80
CA VAL A 155 2.35 -6.97 8.66
C VAL A 155 2.37 -7.52 7.24
N MET A 156 2.41 -6.66 6.23
CA MET A 156 2.48 -7.08 4.83
C MET A 156 3.75 -7.89 4.53
N VAL A 157 4.92 -7.36 4.92
CA VAL A 157 6.21 -8.05 4.76
C VAL A 157 6.22 -9.34 5.59
N GLY A 158 5.75 -9.32 6.84
CA GLY A 158 5.68 -10.51 7.69
C GLY A 158 4.78 -11.62 7.12
N LEU A 159 3.60 -11.27 6.60
CA LEU A 159 2.72 -12.21 5.92
C LEU A 159 3.37 -12.75 4.65
N GLN A 160 4.03 -11.90 3.87
CA GLN A 160 4.78 -12.32 2.69
C GLN A 160 5.89 -13.30 3.07
N SER A 161 6.75 -12.96 4.04
CA SER A 161 7.83 -13.83 4.50
C SER A 161 7.28 -15.16 5.04
N LEU A 162 6.14 -15.15 5.75
CA LEU A 162 5.48 -16.36 6.25
C LEU A 162 4.98 -17.26 5.11
N VAL A 163 4.34 -16.67 4.10
CA VAL A 163 3.82 -17.39 2.93
C VAL A 163 4.98 -18.02 2.15
N PHE A 164 6.04 -17.28 1.88
CA PHE A 164 7.16 -17.77 1.07
C PHE A 164 8.15 -18.67 1.84
N SER A 165 8.13 -18.67 3.17
CA SER A 165 8.93 -19.60 4.00
C SER A 165 8.20 -20.90 4.33
N SER A 166 6.87 -20.95 4.14
CA SER A 166 6.07 -22.13 4.45
C SER A 166 5.93 -23.05 3.24
N THR A 167 6.64 -24.17 3.28
CA THR A 167 6.57 -25.22 2.25
C THR A 167 5.17 -25.79 2.10
N ALA A 168 4.41 -25.91 3.20
CA ALA A 168 3.02 -26.34 3.17
C ALA A 168 2.12 -25.35 2.40
N VAL A 169 2.32 -24.04 2.59
CA VAL A 169 1.56 -23.01 1.87
C VAL A 169 1.95 -22.98 0.39
N LEU A 170 3.24 -23.09 0.07
CA LEU A 170 3.72 -23.18 -1.31
C LEU A 170 3.15 -24.44 -2.00
N LYS A 171 3.23 -25.61 -1.35
CA LYS A 171 2.63 -26.86 -1.84
C LYS A 171 1.13 -26.70 -2.12
N LEU A 172 0.39 -26.13 -1.17
CA LEU A 172 -1.04 -25.87 -1.35
C LEU A 172 -1.29 -24.92 -2.53
N ALA A 173 -0.56 -23.82 -2.64
CA ALA A 173 -0.74 -22.83 -3.70
C ALA A 173 -0.34 -23.36 -5.08
N SER A 174 0.68 -24.22 -5.16
CA SER A 174 1.11 -24.84 -6.42
C SER A 174 0.16 -25.93 -6.90
N ILE A 175 -0.39 -26.74 -5.99
CA ILE A 175 -1.33 -27.81 -6.35
C ILE A 175 -2.75 -27.25 -6.56
N TYR A 176 -3.15 -26.29 -5.73
CA TYR A 176 -4.48 -25.66 -5.71
C TYR A 176 -4.38 -24.13 -5.84
N PRO A 177 -4.03 -23.58 -7.02
CA PRO A 177 -3.87 -22.13 -7.19
C PRO A 177 -5.10 -21.31 -6.79
N PHE A 178 -6.31 -21.85 -7.00
CA PHE A 178 -7.56 -21.22 -6.58
C PHE A 178 -7.66 -21.08 -5.06
N ALA A 179 -7.10 -22.00 -4.28
CA ALA A 179 -7.05 -21.88 -2.81
C ALA A 179 -6.14 -20.73 -2.39
N GLY A 180 -5.05 -20.49 -3.12
CA GLY A 180 -4.19 -19.31 -2.95
C GLY A 180 -4.96 -18.00 -3.17
N TRP A 181 -5.78 -17.91 -4.23
CA TRP A 181 -6.65 -16.76 -4.48
C TRP A 181 -7.69 -16.55 -3.37
N ILE A 182 -8.34 -17.63 -2.92
CA ILE A 182 -9.30 -17.58 -1.80
C ILE A 182 -8.62 -17.07 -0.52
N LEU A 183 -7.43 -17.58 -0.21
CA LEU A 183 -6.65 -17.13 0.94
C LEU A 183 -6.29 -15.64 0.83
N ALA A 184 -5.79 -15.19 -0.32
CA ALA A 184 -5.44 -13.80 -0.55
C ALA A 184 -6.64 -12.86 -0.41
N LEU A 185 -7.78 -13.20 -1.03
CA LEU A 185 -9.02 -12.43 -0.91
C LEU A 185 -9.55 -12.43 0.53
N GLY A 186 -9.46 -13.56 1.23
CA GLY A 186 -9.82 -13.68 2.64
C GLY A 186 -8.97 -12.78 3.54
N LEU A 187 -7.66 -12.75 3.33
CA LEU A 187 -6.73 -11.88 4.06
C LEU A 187 -7.02 -10.40 3.79
N ILE A 188 -7.27 -10.02 2.54
CA ILE A 188 -7.67 -8.65 2.18
C ILE A 188 -8.98 -8.28 2.86
N ALA A 189 -9.99 -9.15 2.81
CA ALA A 189 -11.29 -8.92 3.45
C ALA A 189 -11.15 -8.78 4.98
N ALA A 190 -10.34 -9.63 5.61
CA ALA A 190 -10.04 -9.56 7.03
C ALA A 190 -9.33 -8.24 7.40
N ALA A 191 -8.34 -7.82 6.61
CA ALA A 191 -7.64 -6.56 6.81
C ALA A 191 -8.59 -5.35 6.69
N LEU A 192 -9.49 -5.35 5.69
CA LEU A 192 -10.50 -4.30 5.51
C LEU A 192 -11.54 -4.27 6.64
N ALA A 193 -11.93 -5.44 7.16
CA ALA A 193 -12.83 -5.54 8.31
C ALA A 193 -12.16 -5.09 9.61
N ALA A 194 -10.87 -5.35 9.79
CA ALA A 194 -10.09 -4.95 10.96
C ALA A 194 -9.65 -3.47 10.92
N ALA A 195 -9.50 -2.89 9.72
CA ALA A 195 -8.98 -1.53 9.53
C ALA A 195 -9.68 -0.43 10.36
N PRO A 196 -11.02 -0.39 10.49
CA PRO A 196 -11.67 0.66 11.28
C PRO A 196 -11.33 0.59 12.77
N LEU A 197 -11.31 -0.63 13.33
CA LEU A 197 -10.91 -0.86 14.72
C LEU A 197 -9.41 -0.55 14.92
N TYR A 198 -8.59 -0.97 13.97
CA TYR A 198 -7.15 -0.68 13.96
C TYR A 198 -6.88 0.84 14.00
N LEU A 199 -7.55 1.62 13.16
CA LEU A 199 -7.39 3.08 13.15
C LEU A 199 -7.86 3.75 14.44
N ARG A 200 -8.96 3.25 15.03
CA ARG A 200 -9.40 3.69 16.37
C ARG A 200 -8.30 3.50 17.40
N LEU A 201 -7.64 2.35 17.42
CA LEU A 201 -6.55 2.04 18.35
C LEU A 201 -5.31 2.90 18.10
N VAL A 202 -4.83 2.96 16.85
CA VAL A 202 -3.63 3.72 16.46
C VAL A 202 -3.77 5.19 16.83
N PHE A 203 -4.91 5.80 16.52
CA PHE A 203 -5.14 7.22 16.81
C PHE A 203 -5.64 7.48 18.23
N ARG A 204 -5.82 6.44 19.06
CA ARG A 204 -6.43 6.52 20.40
C ARG A 204 -7.74 7.32 20.36
N ALA A 205 -8.54 7.08 19.32
CA ALA A 205 -9.77 7.80 19.08
C ALA A 205 -10.79 7.41 20.15
N ARG A 206 -11.50 8.42 20.67
CA ARG A 206 -12.49 8.26 21.74
C ARG A 206 -13.88 8.56 21.20
N PRO A 207 -14.94 8.03 21.82
CA PRO A 207 -16.30 8.45 21.49
C PRO A 207 -16.42 9.97 21.56
N LEU A 208 -17.18 10.57 20.63
CA LEU A 208 -17.56 11.98 20.74
C LEU A 208 -18.24 12.20 22.11
N PRO A 209 -17.81 13.18 22.91
CA PRO A 209 -18.42 13.44 24.22
C PRO A 209 -19.93 13.71 24.11
N ALA A 210 -20.67 13.39 25.16
CA ALA A 210 -22.08 13.77 25.25
C ALA A 210 -22.21 15.30 25.22
N GLY A 211 -23.24 15.78 24.53
CA GLY A 211 -23.53 17.21 24.40
C GLY A 211 -24.27 17.55 23.10
N PRO A 212 -24.61 18.84 22.90
CA PRO A 212 -25.46 19.28 21.79
C PRO A 212 -24.94 18.88 20.42
N ALA A 213 -23.62 19.00 20.19
CA ALA A 213 -23.00 18.60 18.93
C ALA A 213 -23.26 17.11 18.63
N ARG A 214 -23.03 16.21 19.59
CA ARG A 214 -23.23 14.77 19.40
C ARG A 214 -24.69 14.45 19.11
N GLU A 215 -25.61 15.00 19.89
CA GLU A 215 -27.05 14.77 19.73
C GLU A 215 -27.52 15.17 18.34
N ARG A 216 -27.05 16.33 17.85
CA ARG A 216 -27.33 16.84 16.50
C ARG A 216 -26.80 15.93 15.41
N LEU A 217 -25.54 15.49 15.51
CA LEU A 217 -24.93 14.58 14.54
C LEU A 217 -25.64 13.22 14.50
N GLU A 218 -26.00 12.67 15.67
CA GLU A 218 -26.74 11.41 15.76
C GLU A 218 -28.17 11.55 15.24
N ALA A 219 -28.84 12.68 15.51
CA ALA A 219 -30.17 12.97 14.97
C ALA A 219 -30.13 13.10 13.44
N LEU A 220 -29.12 13.77 12.89
CA LEU A 220 -28.88 13.85 11.45
C LEU A 220 -28.68 12.47 10.84
N ALA A 221 -27.82 11.63 11.43
CA ALA A 221 -27.58 10.27 10.98
C ALA A 221 -28.87 9.43 10.96
N ARG A 222 -29.67 9.50 12.04
CA ARG A 222 -30.98 8.82 12.13
C ARG A 222 -31.92 9.26 11.02
N ARG A 223 -32.09 10.57 10.80
CA ARG A 223 -32.97 11.11 9.75
C ARG A 223 -32.53 10.70 8.35
N ALA A 224 -31.23 10.67 8.10
CA ALA A 224 -30.67 10.29 6.81
C ALA A 224 -30.61 8.78 6.57
N GLY A 225 -31.08 7.95 7.52
CA GLY A 225 -30.95 6.49 7.45
C GLY A 225 -29.50 5.99 7.48
N PHE A 226 -28.57 6.82 7.94
CA PHE A 226 -27.15 6.49 8.03
C PHE A 226 -26.84 5.76 9.33
N ARG A 227 -26.26 4.56 9.20
CA ARG A 227 -25.79 3.76 10.32
C ARG A 227 -24.26 3.73 10.35
N CYS A 228 -23.72 3.97 11.54
CA CYS A 228 -22.33 3.72 11.89
C CYS A 228 -22.29 3.13 13.31
N ARG A 229 -21.18 2.46 13.63
CA ARG A 229 -20.93 1.90 14.94
C ARG A 229 -20.75 2.99 15.99
N GLU A 230 -19.97 4.03 15.67
CA GLU A 230 -19.67 5.10 16.61
C GLU A 230 -19.11 6.33 15.90
N ILE A 231 -19.42 7.52 16.42
CA ILE A 231 -18.79 8.80 16.04
C ILE A 231 -17.63 9.03 17.01
N LEU A 232 -16.42 9.18 16.47
CA LEU A 232 -15.19 9.25 17.23
C LEU A 232 -14.50 10.60 17.05
N VAL A 233 -13.82 11.05 18.10
CA VAL A 233 -12.87 12.17 18.07
C VAL A 233 -11.45 11.65 18.23
N LEU A 234 -10.57 12.07 17.34
CA LEU A 234 -9.14 11.81 17.42
C LEU A 234 -8.39 13.08 17.81
N GLY A 235 -7.60 12.99 18.88
CA GLY A 235 -6.74 14.08 19.33
C GLY A 235 -5.48 14.18 18.47
N THR A 236 -5.33 15.29 17.76
CA THR A 236 -4.13 15.65 16.99
C THR A 236 -3.04 16.25 17.89
N GLY A 237 -3.36 16.50 19.17
CA GLY A 237 -2.38 16.90 20.18
C GLY A 237 -1.82 18.29 19.93
N GLY A 238 -2.60 19.17 19.29
CA GLY A 238 -2.19 20.52 18.92
C GLY A 238 -1.53 20.62 17.53
N ALA A 239 -1.43 19.53 16.77
CA ALA A 239 -1.01 19.58 15.36
C ALA A 239 -2.04 20.28 14.46
N ARG A 240 -3.24 20.60 14.99
CA ARG A 240 -4.38 21.29 14.34
C ARG A 240 -4.60 20.85 12.90
N VAL A 241 -4.72 19.55 12.69
CA VAL A 241 -5.14 18.99 11.40
C VAL A 241 -6.66 18.94 11.43
N ALA A 242 -7.33 19.85 10.72
CA ALA A 242 -8.79 19.84 10.64
C ALA A 242 -9.23 18.85 9.57
N ASN A 243 -9.77 17.71 10.00
CA ASN A 243 -10.24 16.67 9.09
C ASN A 243 -11.41 15.89 9.70
N ALA A 244 -12.26 15.37 8.83
CA ALA A 244 -13.21 14.32 9.16
C ALA A 244 -13.08 13.22 8.11
N PHE A 245 -13.39 11.98 8.47
CA PHE A 245 -13.40 10.89 7.50
C PHE A 245 -14.21 9.69 8.00
N ILE A 246 -14.85 9.01 7.07
CA ILE A 246 -15.49 7.70 7.28
C ILE A 246 -14.52 6.54 7.02
N VAL A 247 -14.59 5.50 7.86
CA VAL A 247 -13.87 4.22 7.63
C VAL A 247 -14.81 3.06 7.84
N GLY A 248 -14.71 2.04 7.00
CA GLY A 248 -15.44 0.78 7.13
C GLY A 248 -16.53 0.62 6.07
N LEU A 249 -16.49 -0.52 5.38
CA LEU A 249 -17.40 -0.81 4.28
C LEU A 249 -18.82 -1.11 4.80
N HIS A 250 -18.92 -1.90 5.85
CA HIS A 250 -20.19 -2.36 6.44
C HIS A 250 -20.63 -1.48 7.61
N GLU A 251 -21.93 -1.21 7.72
CA GLU A 251 -22.52 -0.32 8.74
C GLU A 251 -22.13 -0.66 10.18
N ARG A 252 -22.04 -1.97 10.53
CA ARG A 252 -21.67 -2.45 11.87
C ARG A 252 -20.19 -2.27 12.23
N LEU A 253 -19.32 -2.10 11.23
CA LEU A 253 -17.88 -1.92 11.42
C LEU A 253 -17.45 -0.47 11.12
N ARG A 254 -18.40 0.36 10.70
CA ARG A 254 -18.15 1.70 10.19
C ARG A 254 -18.00 2.70 11.33
N TYR A 255 -16.99 3.55 11.25
CA TYR A 255 -16.77 4.66 12.17
C TYR A 255 -16.69 5.97 11.40
N VAL A 256 -17.16 7.06 12.02
CA VAL A 256 -16.92 8.42 11.52
C VAL A 256 -15.95 9.09 12.48
N PHE A 257 -14.82 9.57 11.95
CA PHE A 257 -13.78 10.22 12.71
C PHE A 257 -13.83 11.73 12.50
N PHE A 258 -13.75 12.48 13.58
CA PHE A 258 -13.51 13.91 13.60
C PHE A 258 -12.19 14.20 14.30
N THR A 259 -11.44 15.19 13.84
CA THR A 259 -10.30 15.70 14.61
C THR A 259 -10.75 16.70 15.66
N ASP A 260 -10.00 16.77 16.77
CA ASP A 260 -10.14 17.83 17.79
C ASP A 260 -10.24 19.23 17.16
N ALA A 261 -9.41 19.52 16.16
CA ALA A 261 -9.42 20.80 15.45
C ALA A 261 -10.76 21.13 14.74
N ILE A 262 -11.48 20.14 14.21
CA ILE A 262 -12.82 20.37 13.64
C ILE A 262 -13.83 20.58 14.76
N VAL A 263 -13.81 19.73 15.79
CA VAL A 263 -14.78 19.77 16.89
C VAL A 263 -14.69 21.09 17.66
N GLU A 264 -13.48 21.60 17.89
CA GLU A 264 -13.23 22.86 18.60
C GLU A 264 -13.35 24.10 17.69
N GLY A 265 -13.05 23.93 16.39
CA GLY A 265 -12.91 25.04 15.46
C GLY A 265 -14.17 25.39 14.66
N MET A 266 -15.21 24.56 14.72
CA MET A 266 -16.44 24.70 13.93
C MET A 266 -17.67 24.77 14.82
N SER A 267 -18.65 25.55 14.40
CA SER A 267 -19.97 25.59 15.03
C SER A 267 -20.73 24.28 14.82
N GLU A 268 -21.73 24.00 15.66
CA GLU A 268 -22.60 22.82 15.50
C GLU A 268 -23.23 22.74 14.11
N SER A 269 -23.56 23.90 13.54
CA SER A 269 -24.24 23.97 12.26
C SER A 269 -23.31 23.58 11.10
N GLU A 270 -22.02 23.89 11.21
CA GLU A 270 -20.98 23.51 10.27
C GLU A 270 -20.54 22.06 10.48
N LEU A 271 -20.50 21.58 11.74
CA LEU A 271 -20.25 20.17 12.07
C LEU A 271 -21.31 19.25 11.46
N GLU A 272 -22.59 19.65 11.48
CA GLU A 272 -23.67 18.95 10.77
C GLU A 272 -23.39 18.85 9.27
N CYS A 273 -22.89 19.90 8.62
CA CYS A 273 -22.55 19.87 7.19
C CYS A 273 -21.37 18.93 6.90
N VAL A 274 -20.33 18.94 7.75
CA VAL A 274 -19.20 18.01 7.63
C VAL A 274 -19.67 16.57 7.82
N MET A 275 -20.48 16.29 8.84
CA MET A 275 -21.08 14.97 9.04
C MET A 275 -21.95 14.56 7.84
N ALA A 276 -22.71 15.50 7.28
CA ALA A 276 -23.55 15.24 6.11
C ALA A 276 -22.74 14.86 4.86
N HIS A 277 -21.60 15.51 4.66
CA HIS A 277 -20.63 15.11 3.64
C HIS A 277 -20.10 13.69 3.89
N GLU A 278 -19.58 13.41 5.09
CA GLU A 278 -19.00 12.11 5.43
C GLU A 278 -20.00 10.94 5.36
N MET A 279 -21.22 11.15 5.84
CA MET A 279 -22.26 10.11 5.76
C MET A 279 -22.68 9.84 4.31
N SER A 280 -22.60 10.84 3.44
CA SER A 280 -22.91 10.68 2.01
C SER A 280 -21.94 9.73 1.32
N HIS A 281 -20.65 9.73 1.70
CA HIS A 281 -19.71 8.70 1.26
C HIS A 281 -20.15 7.29 1.67
N GLY A 282 -20.71 7.14 2.88
CA GLY A 282 -21.22 5.87 3.38
C GLY A 282 -22.52 5.43 2.69
N LEU A 283 -23.48 6.34 2.51
CA LEU A 283 -24.76 6.10 1.84
C LEU A 283 -24.57 5.70 0.37
N ARG A 284 -23.64 6.38 -0.32
CA ARG A 284 -23.33 6.14 -1.74
C ARG A 284 -22.22 5.09 -1.95
N ARG A 285 -21.76 4.46 -0.86
CA ARG A 285 -20.75 3.38 -0.83
C ARG A 285 -19.46 3.75 -1.56
N HIS A 286 -18.99 5.00 -1.47
CA HIS A 286 -17.79 5.46 -2.20
C HIS A 286 -16.54 4.63 -1.85
N LEU A 287 -16.38 4.24 -0.58
CA LEU A 287 -15.24 3.42 -0.14
C LEU A 287 -15.21 2.03 -0.79
N LEU A 288 -16.37 1.42 -1.04
CA LEU A 288 -16.45 0.15 -1.78
C LEU A 288 -16.00 0.33 -3.24
N HIS A 289 -16.43 1.41 -3.89
CA HIS A 289 -16.05 1.67 -5.28
C HIS A 289 -14.56 2.02 -5.41
N TYR A 290 -13.97 2.71 -4.43
CA TYR A 290 -12.51 2.89 -4.37
C TYR A 290 -11.77 1.57 -4.23
N LEU A 291 -12.29 0.62 -3.44
CA LEU A 291 -11.72 -0.72 -3.35
C LEU A 291 -11.81 -1.45 -4.70
N LEU A 292 -12.98 -1.47 -5.34
CA LEU A 292 -13.15 -2.11 -6.65
C LEU A 292 -12.23 -1.51 -7.71
N PHE A 293 -12.03 -0.19 -7.69
CA PHE A 293 -11.10 0.50 -8.57
C PHE A 293 -9.63 0.10 -8.30
N SER A 294 -9.27 -0.08 -7.01
CA SER A 294 -7.93 -0.56 -6.62
C SER A 294 -7.68 -2.01 -7.04
N VAL A 295 -8.71 -2.87 -6.99
CA VAL A 295 -8.64 -4.25 -7.49
C VAL A 295 -8.51 -4.27 -9.01
N ALA A 296 -9.29 -3.45 -9.73
CA ALA A 296 -9.18 -3.33 -11.18
C ALA A 296 -7.78 -2.88 -11.62
N PHE A 297 -7.16 -1.98 -10.86
CA PHE A 297 -5.77 -1.59 -11.08
C PHE A 297 -4.80 -2.76 -10.99
N LEU A 298 -4.93 -3.58 -9.94
CA LEU A 298 -4.05 -4.73 -9.72
C LEU A 298 -4.15 -5.72 -10.89
N VAL A 299 -5.37 -6.00 -11.34
CA VAL A 299 -5.61 -6.86 -12.51
C VAL A 299 -4.99 -6.27 -13.77
N LEU A 300 -5.15 -4.96 -14.00
CA LEU A 300 -4.55 -4.26 -15.14
C LEU A 300 -3.02 -4.36 -15.12
N VAL A 301 -2.39 -4.16 -13.96
CA VAL A 301 -0.93 -4.28 -13.82
C VAL A 301 -0.47 -5.69 -14.11
N LEU A 302 -1.13 -6.71 -13.56
CA LEU A 302 -0.77 -8.12 -13.83
C LEU A 302 -0.89 -8.44 -15.33
N PHE A 303 -1.96 -8.00 -15.99
CA PHE A 303 -2.14 -8.15 -17.42
C PHE A 303 -1.02 -7.47 -18.22
N VAL A 304 -0.65 -6.22 -17.87
CA VAL A 304 0.44 -5.49 -18.54
C VAL A 304 1.78 -6.19 -18.35
N LEU A 305 2.06 -6.69 -17.14
CA LEU A 305 3.31 -7.42 -16.86
C LEU A 305 3.39 -8.73 -17.66
N GLU A 306 2.29 -9.46 -17.78
CA GLU A 306 2.22 -10.67 -18.60
C GLU A 306 2.40 -10.34 -20.09
N PHE A 307 1.69 -9.32 -20.59
CA PHE A 307 1.78 -8.87 -21.97
C PHE A 307 3.20 -8.39 -22.35
N LEU A 308 3.92 -7.78 -21.41
CA LEU A 308 5.28 -7.27 -21.59
C LEU A 308 6.36 -8.25 -21.07
N SER A 309 6.01 -9.51 -20.82
CA SER A 309 6.94 -10.50 -20.25
C SER A 309 8.20 -10.75 -21.09
N SER A 310 8.13 -10.52 -22.41
CA SER A 310 9.26 -10.63 -23.35
C SER A 310 9.97 -9.30 -23.63
N ALA A 311 9.46 -8.18 -23.11
CA ALA A 311 10.06 -6.87 -23.34
C ALA A 311 11.25 -6.62 -22.40
N PRO A 312 12.20 -5.73 -22.77
CA PRO A 312 13.27 -5.33 -21.87
C PRO A 312 12.72 -4.79 -20.55
N GLY A 313 13.30 -5.18 -19.41
CA GLY A 313 12.78 -4.82 -18.09
C GLY A 313 12.61 -3.32 -17.86
N LEU A 314 13.47 -2.48 -18.47
CA LEU A 314 13.33 -1.03 -18.43
C LEU A 314 12.05 -0.53 -19.13
N VAL A 315 11.70 -1.14 -20.27
CA VAL A 315 10.45 -0.82 -21.00
C VAL A 315 9.25 -1.25 -20.18
N THR A 316 9.26 -2.47 -19.65
CA THR A 316 8.19 -2.98 -18.77
C THR A 316 7.98 -2.09 -17.55
N ALA A 317 9.07 -1.68 -16.89
CA ALA A 317 9.03 -0.77 -15.75
C ALA A 317 8.48 0.61 -16.14
N ALA A 318 8.95 1.20 -17.25
CA ALA A 318 8.49 2.51 -17.71
C ALA A 318 7.00 2.51 -18.06
N VAL A 319 6.54 1.51 -18.83
CA VAL A 319 5.12 1.38 -19.22
C VAL A 319 4.26 1.15 -17.98
N THR A 320 4.66 0.28 -17.08
CA THR A 320 3.90 0.01 -15.83
C THR A 320 3.81 1.25 -14.96
N PHE A 321 4.91 2.01 -14.82
CA PHE A 321 4.92 3.23 -14.02
C PHE A 321 4.05 4.34 -14.63
N CYS A 322 4.19 4.60 -15.94
CA CYS A 322 3.39 5.59 -16.65
C CYS A 322 1.90 5.20 -16.65
N GLY A 323 1.58 3.92 -16.86
CA GLY A 323 0.23 3.39 -16.77
C GLY A 323 -0.37 3.54 -15.37
N ALA A 324 0.40 3.22 -14.32
CA ALA A 324 0.00 3.43 -12.94
C ALA A 324 -0.25 4.90 -12.62
N PHE A 325 0.62 5.79 -13.09
CA PHE A 325 0.46 7.23 -12.92
C PHE A 325 -0.81 7.73 -13.62
N ALA A 326 -1.04 7.37 -14.88
CA ALA A 326 -2.24 7.74 -15.62
C ALA A 326 -3.50 7.21 -14.93
N PHE A 327 -3.48 5.95 -14.50
CA PHE A 327 -4.59 5.32 -13.80
C PHE A 327 -4.93 6.03 -12.49
N TRP A 328 -3.95 6.30 -11.62
CA TRP A 328 -4.22 6.90 -10.31
C TRP A 328 -4.40 8.42 -10.37
N VAL A 329 -3.61 9.16 -11.15
CA VAL A 329 -3.72 10.63 -11.15
C VAL A 329 -4.87 11.10 -12.03
N VAL A 330 -5.04 10.50 -13.21
CA VAL A 330 -6.06 10.94 -14.17
C VAL A 330 -7.38 10.22 -13.92
N ILE A 331 -7.41 8.89 -14.00
CA ILE A 331 -8.67 8.13 -13.95
C ILE A 331 -9.26 8.13 -12.53
N PHE A 332 -8.50 7.71 -11.52
CA PHE A 332 -8.98 7.77 -10.13
C PHE A 332 -9.24 9.21 -9.72
N GLY A 333 -8.37 10.16 -10.08
CA GLY A 333 -8.59 11.58 -9.77
C GLY A 333 -9.93 12.10 -10.31
N PHE A 334 -10.30 11.70 -11.54
CA PHE A 334 -11.60 12.02 -12.14
C PHE A 334 -12.77 11.40 -11.38
N VAL A 335 -12.65 10.15 -10.95
CA VAL A 335 -13.68 9.43 -10.16
C VAL A 335 -13.82 10.04 -8.77
N SER A 336 -12.70 10.27 -8.09
CA SER A 336 -12.62 10.89 -6.76
C SER A 336 -13.35 12.23 -6.76
N ARG A 337 -13.03 13.14 -7.70
CA ARG A 337 -13.69 14.46 -7.77
C ARG A 337 -15.21 14.37 -7.98
N ARG A 338 -15.69 13.35 -8.68
CA ARG A 338 -17.14 13.10 -8.86
C ARG A 338 -17.80 12.63 -7.58
N PHE A 339 -17.18 11.69 -6.88
CA PHE A 339 -17.69 11.19 -5.60
C PHE A 339 -17.67 12.28 -4.51
N GLU A 340 -16.69 13.18 -4.53
CA GLU A 340 -16.68 14.38 -3.68
C GLU A 340 -17.86 15.30 -3.98
N THR A 341 -18.11 15.61 -5.26
CA THR A 341 -19.27 16.41 -5.66
C THR A 341 -20.59 15.73 -5.32
N GLU A 342 -20.69 14.40 -5.52
CA GLU A 342 -21.88 13.63 -5.12
C GLU A 342 -22.09 13.68 -3.60
N ALA A 343 -21.02 13.56 -2.81
CA ALA A 343 -21.10 13.65 -1.35
C ALA A 343 -21.55 15.04 -0.89
N ASP A 344 -21.08 16.12 -1.54
CA ASP A 344 -21.52 17.48 -1.26
C ASP A 344 -23.01 17.67 -1.59
N LEU A 345 -23.46 17.23 -2.77
CA LEU A 345 -24.84 17.41 -3.20
C LEU A 345 -25.84 16.62 -2.35
N VAL A 346 -25.49 15.37 -2.01
CA VAL A 346 -26.31 14.52 -1.13
C VAL A 346 -26.27 15.05 0.30
N GLY A 347 -25.10 15.43 0.80
CA GLY A 347 -24.91 15.97 2.14
C GLY A 347 -25.65 17.28 2.34
N MET A 348 -25.57 18.19 1.38
CA MET A 348 -26.31 19.45 1.38
C MET A 348 -27.82 19.21 1.54
N ARG A 349 -28.40 18.27 0.80
CA ARG A 349 -29.82 17.91 0.91
C ARG A 349 -30.16 17.29 2.27
N ALA A 350 -29.28 16.45 2.81
CA ALA A 350 -29.52 15.77 4.07
C ALA A 350 -29.37 16.67 5.31
N ALA A 351 -28.51 17.69 5.23
CA ALA A 351 -28.33 18.68 6.28
C ALA A 351 -29.52 19.67 6.43
N ASP A 352 -30.44 19.71 5.47
CA ASP A 352 -31.58 20.64 5.45
C ASP A 352 -32.78 20.14 6.27
N ALA A 353 -32.57 19.90 7.56
CA ALA A 353 -33.61 19.40 8.46
C ALA A 353 -34.61 20.48 8.93
N GLY A 354 -34.39 21.75 8.57
CA GLY A 354 -35.22 22.88 9.00
C GLY A 354 -36.10 23.47 7.91
N GLY A 355 -35.99 23.00 6.65
CA GLY A 355 -36.64 23.62 5.51
C GLY A 355 -36.18 25.07 5.35
N ALA A 356 -34.96 25.26 4.85
CA ALA A 356 -34.46 26.59 4.50
C ALA A 356 -35.49 27.36 3.65
N GLN A 357 -36.14 28.37 4.24
CA GLN A 357 -37.16 29.19 3.57
C GLN A 357 -36.54 30.25 2.66
N GLU A 358 -35.29 30.64 2.96
CA GLU A 358 -34.55 31.66 2.21
C GLU A 358 -33.80 31.05 1.02
N PRO A 359 -33.81 31.71 -0.16
CA PRO A 359 -33.04 31.28 -1.32
C PRO A 359 -31.54 31.11 -0.99
N LEU A 360 -30.96 29.99 -1.45
CA LEU A 360 -29.54 29.66 -1.30
C LEU A 360 -29.09 29.37 0.15
N ALA A 361 -29.98 29.36 1.13
CA ALA A 361 -29.57 29.18 2.52
C ALA A 361 -28.92 27.80 2.75
N ARG A 362 -29.35 26.77 2.03
CA ARG A 362 -28.80 25.42 2.15
C ARG A 362 -27.36 25.34 1.62
N SER A 363 -27.14 25.78 0.39
CA SER A 363 -25.82 25.80 -0.25
C SER A 363 -24.85 26.76 0.43
N ARG A 364 -25.32 27.94 0.89
CA ARG A 364 -24.49 28.89 1.64
C ARG A 364 -24.00 28.31 2.96
N ARG A 365 -24.87 27.64 3.72
CA ARG A 365 -24.48 26.99 4.98
C ARG A 365 -23.45 25.89 4.75
N PHE A 366 -23.65 25.06 3.72
CA PHE A 366 -22.70 23.99 3.38
C PHE A 366 -21.37 24.56 2.88
N ALA A 367 -21.41 25.60 2.04
CA ALA A 367 -20.23 26.31 1.57
C ALA A 367 -19.45 26.94 2.74
N ALA A 368 -20.13 27.57 3.70
CA ALA A 368 -19.50 28.14 4.89
C ALA A 368 -18.69 27.08 5.66
N ALA A 369 -19.24 25.88 5.86
CA ALA A 369 -18.52 24.77 6.47
C ALA A 369 -17.27 24.36 5.66
N LEU A 370 -17.35 24.33 4.33
CA LEU A 370 -16.19 24.04 3.47
C LEU A 370 -15.09 25.11 3.59
N TYR A 371 -15.46 26.39 3.57
CA TYR A 371 -14.52 27.50 3.79
C TYR A 371 -13.90 27.42 5.18
N ARG A 372 -14.69 27.09 6.21
CA ARG A 372 -14.18 26.94 7.57
C ARG A 372 -13.15 25.81 7.69
N VAL A 373 -13.36 24.68 7.02
CA VAL A 373 -12.37 23.60 6.95
C VAL A 373 -11.08 24.06 6.26
N ALA A 374 -11.17 24.87 5.21
CA ALA A 374 -10.00 25.45 4.54
C ALA A 374 -9.25 26.44 5.45
N ASP A 375 -9.97 27.29 6.17
CA ASP A 375 -9.40 28.25 7.12
C ASP A 375 -8.63 27.55 8.24
N LEU A 376 -9.24 26.52 8.85
CA LEU A 376 -8.61 25.73 9.91
C LEU A 376 -7.34 25.01 9.43
N ASN A 377 -7.25 24.70 8.13
CA ASN A 377 -6.07 24.09 7.52
C ASN A 377 -5.11 25.09 6.86
N HIS A 378 -5.42 26.39 6.86
CA HIS A 378 -4.68 27.44 6.15
C HIS A 378 -4.45 27.09 4.66
N VAL A 379 -5.52 26.62 4.00
CA VAL A 379 -5.51 26.27 2.57
C VAL A 379 -6.28 27.37 1.81
N PRO A 380 -5.68 27.99 0.77
CA PRO A 380 -6.39 28.94 -0.07
C PRO A 380 -7.65 28.30 -0.70
N PRO A 381 -8.80 28.99 -0.75
CA PRO A 381 -10.03 28.38 -1.26
C PRO A 381 -10.00 27.96 -2.74
N ASP A 382 -9.13 28.58 -3.53
CA ASP A 382 -8.86 28.27 -4.93
C ASP A 382 -7.90 27.08 -5.12
N ALA A 383 -7.23 26.64 -4.07
CA ALA A 383 -6.32 25.50 -4.13
C ALA A 383 -7.09 24.18 -4.29
N GLY A 384 -6.98 23.58 -5.47
CA GLY A 384 -7.46 22.23 -5.76
C GLY A 384 -6.40 21.15 -5.50
N SER A 385 -6.82 19.89 -5.61
CA SER A 385 -5.90 18.74 -5.66
C SER A 385 -6.33 17.75 -6.75
N TRP A 386 -5.49 16.75 -7.02
CA TRP A 386 -5.86 15.70 -7.96
C TRP A 386 -7.09 14.88 -7.52
N ARG A 387 -7.43 14.85 -6.22
CA ARG A 387 -8.59 14.12 -5.66
C ARG A 387 -9.83 14.98 -5.41
N HIS A 388 -9.65 16.28 -5.17
CA HIS A 388 -10.72 17.19 -4.77
C HIS A 388 -10.66 18.46 -5.62
N PHE A 389 -11.81 18.92 -6.10
CA PHE A 389 -11.92 20.29 -6.61
C PHE A 389 -11.56 21.30 -5.52
N SER A 390 -11.20 22.52 -5.92
CA SER A 390 -11.01 23.61 -4.98
C SER A 390 -12.29 23.89 -4.19
N ILE A 391 -12.16 24.45 -2.99
CA ILE A 391 -13.31 24.79 -2.15
C ILE A 391 -14.23 25.79 -2.86
N ALA A 392 -13.65 26.78 -3.53
CA ALA A 392 -14.40 27.75 -4.34
C ALA A 392 -15.24 27.05 -5.42
N ARG A 393 -14.67 26.06 -6.11
CA ARG A 393 -15.38 25.29 -7.15
C ARG A 393 -16.49 24.42 -6.55
N ARG A 394 -16.25 23.76 -5.42
CA ARG A 394 -17.26 22.95 -4.71
C ARG A 394 -18.44 23.81 -4.26
N ALA A 395 -18.17 24.96 -3.65
CA ALA A 395 -19.18 25.93 -3.25
C ALA A 395 -20.01 26.45 -4.45
N ALA A 396 -19.35 26.77 -5.56
CA ALA A 396 -20.03 27.20 -6.79
C ALA A 396 -20.99 26.14 -7.34
N ILE A 397 -20.58 24.85 -7.35
CA ILE A 397 -21.44 23.74 -7.78
C ILE A 397 -22.67 23.62 -6.88
N LEU A 398 -22.52 23.80 -5.57
CA LEU A 398 -23.63 23.73 -4.63
C LEU A 398 -24.65 24.85 -4.83
N LEU A 399 -24.16 26.08 -4.97
CA LEU A 399 -24.99 27.24 -5.29
C LEU A 399 -25.75 27.03 -6.60
N GLU A 400 -25.04 26.59 -7.66
CA GLU A 400 -25.65 26.30 -8.95
C GLU A 400 -26.70 25.19 -8.85
N ALA A 401 -26.44 24.13 -8.10
CA ALA A 401 -27.36 23.00 -7.94
C ALA A 401 -28.61 23.35 -7.14
N GLU A 402 -28.59 24.41 -6.31
CA GLU A 402 -29.77 24.91 -5.63
C GLU A 402 -30.62 25.80 -6.55
N VAL A 403 -30.00 26.67 -7.36
CA VAL A 403 -30.70 27.49 -8.38
C VAL A 403 -31.25 26.62 -9.52
N ARG A 404 -30.46 25.65 -9.98
CA ARG A 404 -30.71 24.79 -11.14
C ARG A 404 -30.60 23.32 -10.74
N PRO A 405 -31.65 22.72 -10.14
CA PRO A 405 -31.62 21.35 -9.63
C PRO A 405 -31.21 20.28 -10.64
N GLU A 406 -31.42 20.53 -11.94
CA GLU A 406 -30.99 19.69 -13.05
C GLU A 406 -29.47 19.55 -13.15
N SER A 407 -28.70 20.59 -12.81
CA SER A 407 -27.23 20.53 -12.78
C SER A 407 -26.74 19.54 -11.72
N GLY A 408 -27.31 19.62 -10.51
CA GLY A 408 -27.04 18.67 -9.43
C GLY A 408 -27.48 17.24 -9.80
N ARG A 409 -28.66 17.07 -10.42
CA ARG A 409 -29.11 15.75 -10.91
C ARG A 409 -28.17 15.17 -11.97
N ALA A 410 -27.59 16.00 -12.85
CA ALA A 410 -26.64 15.54 -13.85
C ALA A 410 -25.36 14.97 -13.22
N TRP A 411 -24.83 15.60 -12.17
CA TRP A 411 -23.69 15.07 -11.40
C TRP A 411 -24.00 13.71 -10.79
N ILE A 412 -25.18 13.57 -10.16
CA ILE A 412 -25.62 12.30 -9.56
C ILE A 412 -25.75 11.20 -10.62
N ARG A 413 -26.40 11.48 -11.77
CA ARG A 413 -26.53 10.52 -12.88
C ARG A 413 -25.18 10.08 -13.44
N ALA A 414 -24.22 11.01 -13.56
CA ALA A 414 -22.87 10.67 -14.00
C ALA A 414 -22.17 9.70 -13.03
N CYS A 415 -22.36 9.88 -11.72
CA CYS A 415 -21.84 8.95 -10.71
C CYS A 415 -22.53 7.59 -10.76
N GLU A 416 -23.84 7.56 -11.03
CA GLU A 416 -24.60 6.31 -11.21
C GLU A 416 -24.13 5.54 -12.46
N ALA A 417 -23.95 6.21 -13.60
CA ALA A 417 -23.41 5.59 -14.81
C ALA A 417 -22.01 5.00 -14.58
N LEU A 418 -21.15 5.74 -13.86
CA LEU A 418 -19.82 5.25 -13.48
C LEU A 418 -19.91 3.99 -12.60
N ARG A 419 -20.79 3.99 -11.59
CA ARG A 419 -21.00 2.80 -10.74
C ARG A 419 -21.49 1.62 -11.56
N THR A 420 -22.48 1.82 -12.43
CA THR A 420 -22.98 0.76 -13.31
C THR A 420 -21.86 0.16 -14.15
N ALA A 421 -21.00 1.00 -14.75
CA ALA A 421 -19.85 0.52 -15.51
C ALA A 421 -18.88 -0.33 -14.67
N VAL A 422 -18.58 0.11 -13.44
CA VAL A 422 -17.72 -0.64 -12.50
C VAL A 422 -18.35 -1.99 -12.11
N TRP A 423 -19.65 -2.01 -11.80
CA TRP A 423 -20.36 -3.25 -11.45
C TRP A 423 -20.44 -4.23 -12.62
N THR A 424 -20.68 -3.72 -13.83
CA THR A 424 -20.65 -4.53 -15.05
C THR A 424 -19.26 -5.14 -15.28
N ALA A 425 -18.20 -4.34 -15.17
CA ALA A 425 -16.82 -4.85 -15.28
C ALA A 425 -16.49 -5.89 -14.21
N LEU A 426 -16.96 -5.69 -12.97
CA LEU A 426 -16.79 -6.66 -11.90
C LEU A 426 -17.52 -7.97 -12.20
N LEU A 427 -18.75 -7.92 -12.71
CA LEU A 427 -19.51 -9.11 -13.09
C LEU A 427 -18.74 -9.93 -14.14
N PHE A 428 -18.25 -9.29 -15.21
CA PHE A 428 -17.42 -9.95 -16.21
C PHE A 428 -16.14 -10.56 -15.61
N SER A 429 -15.49 -9.84 -14.70
CA SER A 429 -14.29 -10.32 -14.01
C SER A 429 -14.55 -11.53 -13.14
N VAL A 430 -15.70 -11.58 -12.44
CA VAL A 430 -16.12 -12.72 -11.62
C VAL A 430 -16.44 -13.93 -12.49
N LEU A 431 -17.17 -13.73 -13.60
CA LEU A 431 -17.47 -14.80 -14.55
C LEU A 431 -16.19 -15.37 -15.17
N TYR A 432 -15.26 -14.51 -15.58
CA TYR A 432 -13.95 -14.93 -16.07
C TYR A 432 -13.13 -15.66 -15.00
N GLY A 433 -13.12 -15.15 -13.76
CA GLY A 433 -12.49 -15.80 -12.62
C GLY A 433 -13.03 -17.20 -12.35
N ALA A 434 -14.35 -17.41 -12.48
CA ALA A 434 -14.96 -18.74 -12.35
C ALA A 434 -14.47 -19.71 -13.43
N VAL A 435 -14.30 -19.25 -14.68
CA VAL A 435 -13.70 -20.06 -15.75
C VAL A 435 -12.24 -20.41 -15.43
N LEU A 436 -11.46 -19.46 -14.93
CA LEU A 436 -10.07 -19.71 -14.51
C LEU A 436 -9.98 -20.74 -13.38
N VAL A 437 -10.84 -20.62 -12.36
CA VAL A 437 -10.89 -21.59 -11.25
C VAL A 437 -11.26 -22.99 -11.75
N ARG A 438 -12.25 -23.10 -12.66
CA ARG A 438 -12.59 -24.39 -13.28
C ARG A 438 -11.38 -25.00 -14.01
N ASN A 439 -10.66 -24.20 -14.78
CA ASN A 439 -9.46 -24.65 -15.50
C ASN A 439 -8.33 -25.07 -14.54
N GLN A 440 -8.15 -24.35 -13.43
CA GLN A 440 -7.19 -24.70 -12.39
C GLN A 440 -7.55 -26.02 -11.70
N ILE A 441 -8.83 -26.24 -11.38
CA ILE A 441 -9.31 -27.50 -10.79
C ILE A 441 -9.00 -28.68 -11.72
N ALA A 442 -9.24 -28.53 -13.03
CA ALA A 442 -8.94 -29.57 -14.01
C ALA A 442 -7.44 -29.94 -14.08
N ARG A 443 -6.55 -29.01 -13.74
CA ARG A 443 -5.07 -29.20 -13.74
C ARG A 443 -4.52 -29.72 -12.42
N VAL A 444 -5.32 -29.88 -11.36
CA VAL A 444 -4.86 -30.35 -10.04
C VAL A 444 -4.07 -31.68 -10.09
N PRO A 445 -4.50 -32.71 -10.86
CA PRO A 445 -3.73 -33.96 -10.93
C PRO A 445 -2.33 -33.78 -11.53
N GLU A 446 -2.21 -32.92 -12.55
CA GLU A 446 -0.93 -32.57 -13.15
C GLU A 446 -0.06 -31.76 -12.19
N ALA A 447 -0.64 -30.75 -11.53
CA ALA A 447 0.05 -29.92 -10.55
C ALA A 447 0.58 -30.75 -9.36
N ARG A 448 -0.18 -31.76 -8.91
CA ARG A 448 0.26 -32.72 -7.89
C ARG A 448 1.49 -33.51 -8.33
N ARG A 449 1.45 -34.11 -9.53
CA ARG A 449 2.61 -34.81 -10.10
C ARG A 449 3.82 -33.90 -10.25
N ASN A 450 3.59 -32.65 -10.66
CA ASN A 450 4.65 -31.66 -10.79
C ASN A 450 5.30 -31.36 -9.42
N TRP A 451 4.51 -31.23 -8.36
CA TRP A 451 5.01 -31.02 -7.00
C TRP A 451 5.77 -32.24 -6.47
N GLU A 452 5.27 -33.46 -6.66
CA GLU A 452 5.96 -34.70 -6.27
C GLU A 452 7.37 -34.78 -6.87
N ARG A 453 7.56 -34.30 -8.11
CA ARG A 453 8.89 -34.21 -8.72
C ARG A 453 9.80 -33.21 -8.03
N VAL A 454 9.30 -32.02 -7.69
CA VAL A 454 10.07 -31.02 -6.95
C VAL A 454 10.49 -31.56 -5.58
N GLU A 455 9.60 -32.30 -4.91
CA GLU A 455 9.87 -32.96 -3.63
C GLU A 455 10.97 -34.03 -3.78
N MET A 456 10.92 -34.84 -4.84
CA MET A 456 11.98 -35.81 -5.17
C MET A 456 13.32 -35.14 -5.49
N ALA A 457 13.34 -34.10 -6.32
CA ALA A 457 14.55 -33.34 -6.62
C ALA A 457 15.18 -32.73 -5.37
N SER A 458 14.35 -32.16 -4.50
CA SER A 458 14.78 -31.54 -3.25
C SER A 458 15.35 -32.57 -2.28
N GLU A 459 14.75 -33.76 -2.18
CA GLU A 459 15.31 -34.86 -1.40
C GLU A 459 16.63 -35.37 -1.99
N GLY A 460 16.70 -35.54 -3.31
CA GLY A 460 17.94 -35.90 -4.01
C GLY A 460 19.06 -34.90 -3.72
N TRP A 461 18.76 -33.60 -3.75
CA TRP A 461 19.71 -32.54 -3.38
C TRP A 461 20.17 -32.64 -1.92
N ARG A 462 19.26 -32.84 -0.96
CA ARG A 462 19.63 -33.01 0.46
C ARG A 462 20.57 -34.19 0.66
N ARG A 463 20.32 -35.31 -0.03
CA ARG A 463 21.21 -36.48 0.01
C ARG A 463 22.57 -36.19 -0.61
N LEU A 464 22.61 -35.47 -1.72
CA LEU A 464 23.85 -35.05 -2.36
C LEU A 464 24.70 -34.16 -1.45
N GLN A 465 24.08 -33.22 -0.74
CA GLN A 465 24.76 -32.36 0.24
C GLN A 465 25.26 -33.13 1.47
N ALA A 466 24.56 -34.20 1.85
CA ALA A 466 25.01 -35.13 2.89
C ALA A 466 26.10 -36.12 2.43
N GLY A 467 26.65 -35.95 1.22
CA GLY A 467 27.67 -36.86 0.65
C GLY A 467 27.13 -38.20 0.13
N ARG A 468 25.80 -38.40 0.17
CA ARG A 468 25.13 -39.65 -0.26
C ARG A 468 24.77 -39.60 -1.75
N ALA A 469 25.78 -39.47 -2.61
CA ALA A 469 25.58 -39.29 -4.05
C ALA A 469 24.84 -40.47 -4.70
N ALA A 470 25.15 -41.72 -4.30
CA ALA A 470 24.49 -42.91 -4.83
C ALA A 470 22.98 -42.95 -4.54
N GLU A 471 22.54 -42.42 -3.40
CA GLU A 471 21.12 -42.32 -3.04
C GLU A 471 20.42 -41.10 -3.67
N ALA A 472 21.19 -40.07 -4.05
CA ALA A 472 20.70 -38.84 -4.67
C ALA A 472 20.38 -39.02 -6.16
N VAL A 473 21.25 -39.72 -6.88
CA VAL A 473 21.16 -39.94 -8.33
C VAL A 473 19.78 -40.46 -8.79
N PRO A 474 19.20 -41.55 -8.23
CA PRO A 474 17.94 -42.09 -8.74
C PRO A 474 16.75 -41.11 -8.56
N LEU A 475 16.76 -40.32 -7.48
CA LEU A 475 15.72 -39.31 -7.22
C LEU A 475 15.80 -38.15 -8.22
N LEU A 476 17.03 -37.70 -8.51
CA LEU A 476 17.29 -36.61 -9.45
C LEU A 476 17.03 -37.05 -10.89
N GLU A 477 17.40 -38.28 -11.26
CA GLU A 477 17.08 -38.88 -12.56
C GLU A 477 15.58 -38.94 -12.80
N GLU A 478 14.82 -39.47 -11.83
CA GLU A 478 13.37 -39.58 -11.94
C GLU A 478 12.71 -38.19 -12.05
N SER A 479 13.18 -37.21 -11.29
CA SER A 479 12.70 -35.83 -11.45
C SER A 479 13.06 -35.20 -12.80
N ALA A 480 14.21 -35.56 -13.39
CA ALA A 480 14.71 -35.00 -14.65
C ALA A 480 14.07 -35.62 -15.90
N ARG A 481 13.36 -36.75 -15.78
CA ARG A 481 12.63 -37.42 -16.89
C ARG A 481 11.49 -36.58 -17.47
N HIS A 482 11.05 -35.53 -16.78
CA HIS A 482 9.96 -34.69 -17.27
C HIS A 482 10.40 -33.84 -18.49
N PRO A 483 9.57 -33.69 -19.54
CA PRO A 483 9.91 -32.91 -20.74
C PRO A 483 10.29 -31.45 -20.46
N HIS A 484 9.86 -30.91 -19.32
CA HIS A 484 10.12 -29.53 -18.89
C HIS A 484 11.01 -29.45 -17.63
N ALA A 485 11.91 -30.41 -17.42
CA ALA A 485 12.91 -30.33 -16.36
C ALA A 485 13.79 -29.07 -16.54
N SER A 486 14.06 -28.34 -15.45
CA SER A 486 14.82 -27.08 -15.54
C SER A 486 16.33 -27.32 -15.73
N GLY A 487 17.03 -26.37 -16.34
CA GLY A 487 18.48 -26.45 -16.52
C GLY A 487 19.24 -26.60 -15.20
N GLU A 488 18.72 -26.03 -14.10
CA GLU A 488 19.31 -26.15 -12.77
C GLU A 488 19.19 -27.56 -12.19
N LEU A 489 18.07 -28.26 -12.41
CA LEU A 489 17.94 -29.66 -12.02
C LEU A 489 18.99 -30.51 -12.74
N TRP A 490 19.21 -30.25 -14.03
CA TRP A 490 20.26 -30.91 -14.81
C TRP A 490 21.68 -30.58 -14.31
N LEU A 491 21.93 -29.36 -13.83
CA LEU A 491 23.20 -29.03 -13.17
C LEU A 491 23.39 -29.77 -11.84
N VAL A 492 22.33 -29.89 -11.04
CA VAL A 492 22.36 -30.67 -9.79
C VAL A 492 22.60 -32.14 -10.07
N LEU A 493 21.92 -32.70 -11.08
CA LEU A 493 22.11 -34.08 -11.52
C LEU A 493 23.53 -34.32 -12.04
N SER A 494 24.09 -33.37 -12.81
CA SER A 494 25.50 -33.41 -13.26
C SER A 494 26.47 -33.49 -12.07
N GLU A 495 26.25 -32.69 -11.02
CA GLU A 495 27.06 -32.75 -9.81
C GLU A 495 26.90 -34.08 -9.05
N ALA A 496 25.69 -34.63 -9.00
CA ALA A 496 25.42 -35.94 -8.42
C ALA A 496 26.15 -37.07 -9.15
N TYR A 497 26.14 -37.05 -10.48
CA TYR A 497 26.88 -38.01 -11.31
C TYR A 497 28.39 -37.90 -11.10
N ALA A 498 28.95 -36.70 -11.08
CA ALA A 498 30.37 -36.50 -10.84
C ALA A 498 30.79 -37.06 -9.47
N LYS A 499 30.01 -36.78 -8.41
CA LYS A 499 30.26 -37.30 -7.05
C LYS A 499 30.04 -38.82 -6.92
N ALA A 500 29.24 -39.42 -7.81
CA ALA A 500 29.03 -40.86 -7.88
C ALA A 500 30.02 -41.60 -8.81
N GLY A 501 31.02 -40.90 -9.38
CA GLY A 501 32.00 -41.50 -10.29
C GLY A 501 31.49 -41.73 -11.72
N ARG A 502 30.34 -41.16 -12.11
CA ARG A 502 29.72 -41.29 -13.43
C ARG A 502 30.08 -40.09 -14.34
N GLY A 503 31.34 -40.03 -14.77
CA GLY A 503 31.91 -38.86 -15.48
C GLY A 503 31.22 -38.49 -16.81
N ASP A 504 30.89 -39.49 -17.64
CA ASP A 504 30.26 -39.26 -18.94
C ASP A 504 28.82 -38.74 -18.80
N ASP A 505 28.08 -39.31 -17.84
CA ASP A 505 26.72 -38.87 -17.49
C ASP A 505 26.73 -37.44 -16.93
N ALA A 506 27.74 -37.10 -16.13
CA ALA A 506 27.91 -35.74 -15.62
C ALA A 506 28.10 -34.74 -16.77
N ALA A 507 28.92 -35.06 -17.76
CA ALA A 507 29.14 -34.22 -18.93
C ALA A 507 27.87 -34.09 -19.80
N ALA A 508 27.12 -35.18 -19.96
CA ALA A 508 25.85 -35.19 -20.69
C ALA A 508 24.78 -34.31 -20.01
N ALA A 509 24.60 -34.46 -18.69
CA ALA A 509 23.67 -33.63 -17.92
C ALA A 509 24.06 -32.13 -17.97
N ARG A 510 25.35 -31.82 -17.96
CA ARG A 510 25.84 -30.43 -18.09
C ARG A 510 25.57 -29.83 -19.46
N ARG A 511 25.71 -30.60 -20.54
CA ARG A 511 25.31 -30.16 -21.90
C ARG A 511 23.81 -29.92 -21.96
N LYS A 512 23.00 -30.81 -21.39
CA LYS A 512 21.55 -30.65 -21.32
C LYS A 512 21.13 -29.38 -20.56
N ALA A 513 21.79 -29.08 -19.45
CA ALA A 513 21.58 -27.83 -18.72
C ALA A 513 21.91 -26.59 -19.57
N ALA A 514 22.99 -26.64 -20.37
CA ALA A 514 23.38 -25.55 -21.25
C ALA A 514 22.39 -25.35 -22.41
N GLU A 515 21.83 -26.43 -22.97
CA GLU A 515 20.80 -26.39 -24.01
C GLU A 515 19.50 -25.76 -23.51
N ILE A 516 19.06 -26.12 -22.30
CA ILE A 516 17.81 -25.62 -21.70
C ILE A 516 17.97 -24.16 -21.25
N GLY A 517 19.20 -23.75 -20.94
CA GLY A 517 19.48 -22.46 -20.31
C GLY A 517 19.28 -22.53 -18.80
N VAL A 518 20.10 -21.78 -18.07
CA VAL A 518 20.06 -21.66 -16.61
C VAL A 518 19.75 -20.21 -16.28
N ALA A 519 18.67 -19.95 -15.53
CA ALA A 519 18.20 -18.60 -15.31
C ALA A 519 19.19 -17.75 -14.49
N ASP A 520 19.97 -18.39 -13.61
CA ASP A 520 21.10 -17.78 -12.89
C ASP A 520 22.08 -18.88 -12.39
N PRO A 521 23.33 -18.92 -12.87
CA PRO A 521 24.34 -19.90 -12.42
C PRO A 521 24.69 -19.82 -10.93
N ARG A 522 24.44 -18.66 -10.28
CA ARG A 522 24.60 -18.43 -8.83
C ARG A 522 23.31 -18.68 -8.05
N ALA A 523 22.15 -18.83 -8.72
CA ALA A 523 20.86 -19.21 -8.10
C ALA A 523 20.75 -20.69 -7.72
N ARG A 524 21.87 -21.44 -7.68
CA ARG A 524 21.98 -22.75 -7.01
C ARG A 524 21.25 -22.77 -5.65
N MET A 525 21.16 -21.64 -4.96
CA MET A 525 20.51 -21.51 -3.65
C MET A 525 18.98 -21.31 -3.68
N ARG A 526 18.35 -20.85 -4.77
CA ARG A 526 16.93 -20.45 -4.74
C ARG A 526 15.96 -21.52 -5.22
N LEU A 527 16.33 -22.30 -6.24
CA LEU A 527 15.51 -23.41 -6.73
C LEU A 527 15.42 -24.59 -5.75
N LEU A 528 16.23 -24.60 -4.69
CA LEU A 528 16.39 -25.73 -3.76
C LEU A 528 16.14 -25.33 -2.28
N ARG A 529 15.72 -24.09 -2.01
CA ARG A 529 15.35 -23.60 -0.66
C ARG A 529 13.86 -23.70 -0.35
N ALA A 530 13.05 -24.09 -1.32
CA ALA A 530 11.69 -24.57 -1.09
C ALA A 530 11.60 -26.00 -1.67
N PRO A 531 11.35 -27.05 -0.87
CA PRO A 531 10.81 -28.29 -1.40
C PRO A 531 9.46 -28.08 -2.08
#